data_AF-A0A2R6FYB2-F1
#
_entry.id   AF-A0A2R6FYB2-F1
#
_cell.length_a   1.000
_cell.length_b   1.000
_cell.length_c   1.000
_cell.angle_alpha   90.00
_cell.angle_beta   90.00
_cell.angle_gamma   90.00
#
_symmetry.space_group_name_H-M   'P 1'
#
loop_
_entity.id
_entity.type
_entity.pdbx_description
1 polymer ?
#
loop_
_entity_poly.entity_id
_entity_poly.type
_entity_poly.pdbx_seq_one_letter_code
_entity_poly.pdbx_strand_id
1 'polypeptide(L)'
;MSSKSNTSDPIWEHTEESEEQRSRLEEMIAPGTASDPNVESEENATVTIDGRSITLEAGATLLDGLEQMNTEGYVPALCSYDHEEKIGPRSECRTCMVETDEHGVVPSCSFPAEEGMTVHTDADAAAEARDVNLDLLLGNHNLRCTTCGKNGRCELQNVSIENGVEEPRYGVFDDREEYEPIDDSSAFIQIDRNKCILCNRCVEACNDVQVAGVLRMEGSGSDTRIGFQNTEETMMESTCVSCGHCVTVCPTGALVEQGLVDSSTIPLPGFTHKNSIGKIAGEDYTGQARTMTPMIQDQYTENEPVVEVVNRRAGTGTDTHQEADD
;
A
#
# COMPACT_ATOMS: atom_id res chain seq x y z
N MET A 1 43.35 -36.07 39.32
CA MET A 1 42.48 -34.87 39.45
C MET A 1 43.25 -33.72 38.81
N SER A 2 43.27 -33.63 37.48
CA SER A 2 42.27 -33.01 36.59
C SER A 2 42.09 -31.51 36.82
N SER A 3 42.70 -30.71 35.96
CA SER A 3 42.08 -29.55 35.31
C SER A 3 43.01 -29.07 34.18
N LYS A 4 42.82 -29.61 32.97
CA LYS A 4 43.29 -28.94 31.76
C LYS A 4 42.26 -27.85 31.46
N SER A 5 42.62 -26.58 31.62
CA SER A 5 41.83 -25.47 31.11
C SER A 5 42.05 -25.39 29.61
N ASN A 6 41.04 -25.79 28.85
CA ASN A 6 40.98 -25.63 27.41
C ASN A 6 40.48 -24.21 27.14
N THR A 7 41.39 -23.25 26.95
CA THR A 7 41.03 -21.95 26.35
C THR A 7 41.09 -22.15 24.84
N SER A 8 39.92 -22.43 24.25
CA SER A 8 39.73 -22.28 22.82
C SER A 8 39.76 -20.79 22.53
N ASP A 9 40.80 -20.34 21.83
CA ASP A 9 40.85 -18.99 21.30
C ASP A 9 39.61 -18.75 20.42
N PRO A 10 38.99 -17.56 20.46
CA PRO A 10 37.80 -17.29 19.68
C PRO A 10 38.08 -17.42 18.19
N ILE A 11 37.16 -18.04 17.45
CA ILE A 11 37.27 -18.30 15.99
C ILE A 11 37.61 -17.04 15.16
N TRP A 12 37.34 -15.84 15.68
CA TRP A 12 37.58 -14.56 15.01
C TRP A 12 39.02 -14.04 15.07
N GLU A 13 39.95 -14.64 15.83
CA GLU A 13 41.37 -14.24 15.84
C GLU A 13 42.16 -14.74 14.61
N HIS A 14 41.55 -15.55 13.75
CA HIS A 14 42.19 -16.12 12.54
C HIS A 14 41.52 -15.74 11.22
N THR A 15 40.57 -14.81 11.23
CA THR A 15 40.01 -14.24 10.02
C THR A 15 40.81 -13.00 9.63
N GLU A 16 41.94 -13.21 8.93
CA GLU A 16 42.50 -12.17 8.05
C GLU A 16 41.56 -12.02 6.85
N GLU A 17 40.37 -11.44 7.08
CA GLU A 17 39.55 -10.92 5.99
C GLU A 17 40.29 -9.72 5.40
N SER A 18 40.61 -9.78 4.11
CA SER A 18 41.31 -8.67 3.46
C SER A 18 40.47 -7.41 3.55
N GLU A 19 41.12 -6.25 3.75
CA GLU A 19 40.45 -4.94 3.72
C GLU A 19 39.62 -4.75 2.42
N GLU A 20 40.02 -5.45 1.34
CA GLU A 20 39.32 -5.50 0.06
C GLU A 20 37.96 -6.23 0.12
N GLN A 21 37.81 -7.25 0.99
CA GLN A 21 36.52 -7.94 1.21
C GLN A 21 35.56 -7.12 2.06
N ARG A 22 36.06 -6.38 3.06
CA ARG A 22 35.23 -5.42 3.83
C ARG A 22 34.74 -4.27 2.96
N SER A 23 35.60 -3.73 2.10
CA SER A 23 35.26 -2.64 1.18
C SER A 23 34.09 -3.00 0.25
N ARG A 24 33.99 -4.25 -0.22
CA ARG A 24 32.90 -4.67 -1.12
C ARG A 24 31.54 -4.81 -0.44
N LEU A 25 31.53 -5.22 0.83
CA LEU A 25 30.28 -5.34 1.61
C LEU A 25 29.76 -3.96 2.04
N GLU A 26 30.65 -3.02 2.33
CA GLU A 26 30.28 -1.66 2.73
C GLU A 26 29.88 -0.78 1.52
N GLU A 27 30.44 -1.01 0.33
CA GLU A 27 30.00 -0.31 -0.91
C GLU A 27 28.55 -0.62 -1.31
N MET A 28 27.99 -1.75 -0.85
CA MET A 28 26.61 -2.15 -1.16
C MET A 28 25.57 -1.61 -0.18
N ILE A 29 25.97 -1.01 0.95
CA ILE A 29 25.04 -0.50 1.96
C ILE A 29 25.08 1.03 1.92
N ALA A 30 24.32 1.62 0.99
CA ALA A 30 24.03 3.04 1.07
C ALA A 30 22.97 3.29 2.17
N PRO A 31 23.11 4.33 3.02
CA PRO A 31 22.09 4.66 4.00
C PRO A 31 20.77 4.97 3.30
N GLY A 32 19.75 4.14 3.53
CA GLY A 32 18.42 4.32 2.95
C GLY A 32 18.08 3.46 1.74
N THR A 33 19.07 2.79 1.12
CA THR A 33 18.79 1.76 0.11
C THR A 33 18.51 0.47 0.85
N ALA A 34 17.25 0.08 0.90
CA ALA A 34 16.97 -1.31 1.18
C ALA A 34 17.47 -2.20 0.03
N SER A 35 17.85 -1.69 -1.17
CA SER A 35 18.02 -2.41 -2.45
C SER A 35 18.25 -3.92 -2.31
N ASP A 36 17.24 -4.71 -2.66
CA ASP A 36 17.40 -6.16 -2.76
C ASP A 36 18.47 -6.42 -3.84
N PRO A 37 19.26 -7.50 -3.72
CA PRO A 37 20.20 -7.85 -4.77
C PRO A 37 19.45 -7.93 -6.10
N ASN A 38 20.06 -7.41 -7.16
CA ASN A 38 19.51 -7.58 -8.50
C ASN A 38 19.27 -9.06 -8.76
N VAL A 39 18.20 -9.37 -9.46
CA VAL A 39 17.87 -10.74 -9.88
C VAL A 39 18.99 -11.19 -10.82
N GLU A 40 19.88 -12.05 -10.34
CA GLU A 40 21.03 -12.52 -11.11
C GLU A 40 20.59 -13.66 -12.04
N SER A 41 20.18 -13.33 -13.28
CA SER A 41 20.19 -14.28 -14.38
C SER A 41 20.98 -13.70 -15.56
N GLU A 42 21.96 -14.46 -16.05
CA GLU A 42 22.90 -14.00 -17.10
C GLU A 42 22.43 -14.35 -18.53
N GLU A 43 21.38 -15.15 -18.67
CA GLU A 43 20.86 -15.63 -19.95
C GLU A 43 19.34 -15.51 -20.02
N ASN A 44 18.81 -15.37 -21.23
CA ASN A 44 17.38 -15.37 -21.47
C ASN A 44 16.80 -16.74 -21.12
N ALA A 45 15.59 -16.75 -20.55
CA ALA A 45 14.94 -17.97 -20.07
C ALA A 45 13.54 -18.12 -20.69
N THR A 46 13.26 -19.29 -21.23
CA THR A 46 11.93 -19.69 -21.67
C THR A 46 11.20 -20.38 -20.53
N VAL A 47 10.13 -19.77 -20.04
CA VAL A 47 9.27 -20.30 -18.97
C VAL A 47 7.89 -20.61 -19.51
N THR A 48 7.18 -21.54 -18.88
CA THR A 48 5.79 -21.88 -19.21
C THR A 48 4.90 -21.46 -18.04
N ILE A 49 4.02 -20.48 -18.26
CA ILE A 49 3.10 -19.95 -17.26
C ILE A 49 1.67 -20.34 -17.66
N ASP A 50 0.96 -21.07 -16.81
CA ASP A 50 -0.41 -21.53 -17.06
C ASP A 50 -0.58 -22.19 -18.45
N GLY A 51 0.41 -23.00 -18.83
CA GLY A 51 0.45 -23.73 -20.10
C GLY A 51 0.85 -22.91 -21.34
N ARG A 52 1.19 -21.63 -21.19
CA ARG A 52 1.67 -20.75 -22.27
C ARG A 52 3.15 -20.42 -22.07
N SER A 53 3.97 -20.65 -23.10
CA SER A 53 5.41 -20.35 -23.03
C SER A 53 5.72 -18.90 -23.40
N ILE A 54 6.65 -18.30 -22.68
CA ILE A 54 7.21 -16.97 -22.92
C ILE A 54 8.73 -17.01 -22.71
N THR A 55 9.47 -16.28 -23.54
CA THR A 55 10.91 -16.07 -23.35
C THR A 55 11.11 -14.70 -22.70
N LEU A 56 11.80 -14.69 -21.56
CA LEU A 56 12.13 -13.50 -20.80
C LEU A 56 13.62 -13.19 -20.95
N GLU A 57 13.95 -11.90 -20.91
CA GLU A 57 15.34 -11.45 -20.97
C GLU A 57 16.08 -11.79 -19.67
N ALA A 58 17.41 -11.86 -19.76
CA ALA A 58 18.28 -11.95 -18.60
C ALA A 58 17.95 -10.87 -17.55
N GLY A 59 17.90 -11.26 -16.29
CA GLY A 59 17.50 -10.43 -15.14
C GLY A 59 15.99 -10.36 -14.86
N ALA A 60 15.15 -10.98 -15.68
CA ALA A 60 13.69 -10.96 -15.48
C ALA A 60 13.23 -11.94 -14.38
N THR A 61 12.11 -11.58 -13.76
CA THR A 61 11.40 -12.35 -12.73
C THR A 61 10.18 -13.07 -13.31
N LEU A 62 9.58 -13.95 -12.49
CA LEU A 62 8.30 -14.56 -12.86
C LEU A 62 7.17 -13.53 -12.96
N LEU A 63 7.20 -12.45 -12.16
CA LEU A 63 6.22 -11.36 -12.25
C LEU A 63 6.31 -10.64 -13.60
N ASP A 64 7.53 -10.37 -14.10
CA ASP A 64 7.73 -9.77 -15.43
C ASP A 64 7.08 -10.62 -16.53
N GLY A 65 7.16 -11.96 -16.40
CA GLY A 65 6.50 -12.88 -17.33
C GLY A 65 4.97 -12.83 -17.24
N LEU A 66 4.43 -12.75 -16.03
CA LEU A 66 2.99 -12.62 -15.79
C LEU A 66 2.43 -11.33 -16.40
N GLU A 67 3.11 -10.21 -16.17
CA GLU A 67 2.72 -8.90 -16.70
C GLU A 67 2.78 -8.85 -18.22
N GLN A 68 3.84 -9.40 -18.84
CA GLN A 68 3.97 -9.45 -20.30
C GLN A 68 2.91 -10.34 -20.97
N MET A 69 2.52 -11.44 -20.32
CA MET A 69 1.54 -12.38 -20.88
C MET A 69 0.09 -11.91 -20.77
N ASN A 70 -0.16 -10.92 -19.89
CA ASN A 70 -1.49 -10.44 -19.54
C ASN A 70 -2.42 -11.63 -19.24
N THR A 71 -1.99 -12.50 -18.32
CA THR A 71 -2.70 -13.73 -17.95
C THR A 71 -4.11 -13.43 -17.45
N GLU A 72 -5.04 -14.36 -17.66
CA GLU A 72 -6.42 -14.22 -17.15
C GLU A 72 -6.47 -14.26 -15.62
N GLY A 73 -5.47 -14.87 -14.97
CA GLY A 73 -5.25 -14.82 -13.53
C GLY A 73 -4.41 -13.60 -13.13
N TYR A 74 -4.98 -12.71 -12.33
CA TYR A 74 -4.27 -11.58 -11.74
C TYR A 74 -3.48 -12.05 -10.49
N VAL A 75 -2.16 -11.85 -10.51
CA VAL A 75 -1.27 -12.13 -9.37
C VAL A 75 -0.84 -10.79 -8.77
N PRO A 76 -1.41 -10.36 -7.62
CA PRO A 76 -1.16 -9.03 -7.07
C PRO A 76 0.23 -8.90 -6.45
N ALA A 77 0.94 -7.80 -6.72
CA ALA A 77 2.24 -7.49 -6.11
C ALA A 77 2.20 -6.14 -5.38
N LEU A 78 1.55 -6.08 -4.21
CA LEU A 78 1.31 -4.82 -3.47
C LEU A 78 2.57 -4.08 -3.00
N CYS A 79 3.75 -4.70 -3.00
CA CYS A 79 5.02 -4.03 -2.71
C CYS A 79 5.89 -3.81 -3.96
N SER A 80 5.40 -4.12 -5.16
CA SER A 80 6.06 -3.83 -6.45
C SER A 80 5.32 -2.69 -7.15
N TYR A 81 5.99 -1.61 -7.53
CA TYR A 81 5.31 -0.47 -8.17
C TYR A 81 5.77 -0.25 -9.60
N ASP A 82 7.07 -0.05 -9.80
CA ASP A 82 7.64 0.25 -11.12
C ASP A 82 9.10 -0.21 -11.19
N HIS A 83 9.39 -1.07 -12.16
CA HIS A 83 10.73 -1.58 -12.45
C HIS A 83 11.67 -0.49 -13.01
N GLU A 84 11.15 0.52 -13.71
CA GLU A 84 11.94 1.64 -14.24
C GLU A 84 12.40 2.58 -13.13
N GLU A 85 11.50 2.91 -12.20
CA GLU A 85 11.82 3.72 -11.02
C GLU A 85 12.58 2.93 -9.94
N LYS A 86 12.74 1.60 -10.11
CA LYS A 86 13.41 0.69 -9.16
C LYS A 86 12.76 0.69 -7.78
N ILE A 87 11.43 0.77 -7.73
CA ILE A 87 10.65 0.70 -6.49
C ILE A 87 10.07 -0.70 -6.35
N GLY A 88 10.56 -1.42 -5.36
CA GLY A 88 10.37 -2.85 -5.21
C GLY A 88 11.05 -3.66 -6.30
N PRO A 89 10.82 -4.98 -6.31
CA PRO A 89 10.01 -5.73 -5.34
C PRO A 89 10.80 -6.24 -4.13
N ARG A 90 10.14 -6.29 -2.96
CA ARG A 90 10.70 -6.78 -1.68
C ARG A 90 10.28 -8.15 -1.22
N SER A 91 9.27 -8.71 -1.87
CA SER A 91 8.59 -9.93 -1.39
C SER A 91 8.10 -9.81 0.07
N GLU A 92 7.86 -8.60 0.57
CA GLU A 92 7.35 -8.34 1.93
C GLU A 92 5.85 -8.63 2.02
N CYS A 93 5.07 -8.17 1.05
CA CYS A 93 3.61 -8.34 1.07
C CYS A 93 3.15 -9.78 0.77
N ARG A 94 3.99 -10.58 0.08
CA ARG A 94 3.72 -11.98 -0.27
C ARG A 94 2.35 -12.21 -0.94
N THR A 95 1.78 -11.21 -1.61
CA THR A 95 0.53 -11.37 -2.37
C THR A 95 0.76 -11.93 -3.78
N CYS A 96 2.03 -12.04 -4.19
CA CYS A 96 2.46 -12.46 -5.53
C CYS A 96 2.88 -13.94 -5.59
N MET A 97 2.43 -14.77 -4.65
CA MET A 97 2.87 -16.17 -4.59
C MET A 97 2.32 -16.96 -5.78
N VAL A 98 3.20 -17.76 -6.40
CA VAL A 98 2.91 -18.70 -7.48
C VAL A 98 3.53 -20.05 -7.16
N GLU A 99 3.01 -21.13 -7.75
CA GLU A 99 3.61 -22.46 -7.60
C GLU A 99 4.46 -22.78 -8.83
N THR A 100 5.64 -23.37 -8.62
CA THR A 100 6.49 -23.89 -9.68
C THR A 100 6.70 -25.38 -9.49
N ASP A 101 6.84 -26.13 -10.59
CA ASP A 101 7.12 -27.57 -10.55
C ASP A 101 8.48 -27.85 -9.89
N GLU A 102 9.43 -26.93 -10.02
CA GLU A 102 10.81 -27.07 -9.59
C GLU A 102 11.06 -26.66 -8.13
N HIS A 103 10.41 -25.58 -7.67
CA HIS A 103 10.70 -24.95 -6.37
C HIS A 103 9.49 -24.84 -5.45
N GLY A 104 8.32 -25.30 -5.88
CA GLY A 104 7.07 -25.17 -5.14
C GLY A 104 6.60 -23.72 -5.07
N VAL A 105 6.06 -23.29 -3.93
CA VAL A 105 5.45 -21.96 -3.79
C VAL A 105 6.51 -20.88 -3.56
N VAL A 106 6.64 -19.95 -4.51
CA VAL A 106 7.66 -18.88 -4.54
C VAL A 106 7.02 -17.50 -4.80
N PRO A 107 7.64 -16.40 -4.33
CA PRO A 107 7.15 -15.05 -4.64
C PRO A 107 7.53 -14.67 -6.08
N SER A 108 6.56 -14.46 -6.96
CA SER A 108 6.85 -14.21 -8.38
C SER A 108 7.66 -12.93 -8.61
N CYS A 109 7.49 -11.92 -7.76
CA CYS A 109 8.11 -10.62 -7.93
C CYS A 109 9.63 -10.62 -7.74
N SER A 110 10.20 -11.55 -6.98
CA SER A 110 11.66 -11.59 -6.75
C SER A 110 12.31 -12.90 -7.19
N PHE A 111 11.53 -13.85 -7.70
CA PHE A 111 12.05 -15.14 -8.12
C PHE A 111 12.55 -15.04 -9.58
N PRO A 112 13.83 -15.38 -9.87
CA PRO A 112 14.38 -15.32 -11.22
C PRO A 112 13.67 -16.29 -12.17
N ALA A 113 13.49 -15.87 -13.42
CA ALA A 113 13.08 -16.79 -14.47
C ALA A 113 14.24 -17.73 -14.83
N GLU A 114 14.01 -19.04 -14.75
CA GLU A 114 14.98 -20.08 -15.11
C GLU A 114 14.51 -20.84 -16.36
N GLU A 115 15.44 -21.22 -17.23
CA GLU A 115 15.12 -21.94 -18.48
C GLU A 115 14.36 -23.24 -18.20
N GLY A 116 13.21 -23.40 -18.87
CA GLY A 116 12.37 -24.58 -18.78
C GLY A 116 11.42 -24.62 -17.59
N MET A 117 11.39 -23.60 -16.73
CA MET A 117 10.52 -23.55 -15.56
C MET A 117 9.03 -23.58 -15.92
N THR A 118 8.23 -24.27 -15.10
CA THR A 118 6.77 -24.28 -15.23
C THR A 118 6.12 -23.62 -14.02
N VAL A 119 5.24 -22.64 -14.27
CA VAL A 119 4.58 -21.82 -13.25
C VAL A 119 3.06 -22.00 -13.36
N HIS A 120 2.43 -22.21 -12.21
CA HIS A 120 0.97 -22.32 -12.07
C HIS A 120 0.48 -21.21 -11.14
N THR A 121 -0.37 -20.33 -11.66
CA THR A 121 -0.91 -19.18 -10.90
C THR A 121 -2.20 -19.53 -10.16
N ASP A 122 -2.92 -20.56 -10.59
CA ASP A 122 -4.21 -20.99 -10.02
C ASP A 122 -4.07 -22.18 -9.07
N ALA A 123 -2.86 -22.66 -8.83
CA ALA A 123 -2.61 -23.79 -7.95
C ALA A 123 -3.08 -23.52 -6.52
N ASP A 124 -3.73 -24.52 -5.90
CA ASP A 124 -4.37 -24.40 -4.58
C ASP A 124 -3.40 -23.86 -3.51
N ALA A 125 -2.14 -24.31 -3.51
CA ALA A 125 -1.15 -23.88 -2.53
C ALA A 125 -0.74 -22.41 -2.72
N ALA A 126 -0.65 -21.94 -3.96
CA ALA A 126 -0.36 -20.54 -4.28
C ALA A 126 -1.55 -19.62 -3.96
N ALA A 127 -2.78 -20.05 -4.29
CA ALA A 127 -4.00 -19.34 -3.92
C ALA A 127 -4.12 -19.18 -2.39
N GLU A 128 -4.02 -20.29 -1.64
CA GLU A 128 -4.07 -20.25 -0.17
C GLU A 128 -2.97 -19.36 0.42
N ALA A 129 -1.75 -19.42 -0.11
CA ALA A 129 -0.66 -18.55 0.34
C ALA A 129 -1.00 -17.06 0.14
N ARG A 130 -1.59 -16.68 -1.00
CA ARG A 130 -2.00 -15.30 -1.25
C ARG A 130 -3.11 -14.86 -0.33
N ASP A 131 -4.13 -15.70 -0.13
CA ASP A 131 -5.25 -15.42 0.77
C ASP A 131 -4.78 -15.23 2.20
N VAL A 132 -3.90 -16.10 2.70
CA VAL A 132 -3.35 -15.99 4.07
C VAL A 132 -2.57 -14.71 4.25
N ASN A 133 -1.70 -14.36 3.29
CA ASN A 133 -0.94 -13.12 3.39
C ASN A 133 -1.84 -11.89 3.29
N LEU A 134 -2.82 -11.89 2.40
CA LEU A 134 -3.81 -10.81 2.29
C LEU A 134 -4.58 -10.63 3.61
N ASP A 135 -5.04 -11.70 4.23
CA ASP A 135 -5.73 -11.64 5.53
C ASP A 135 -4.81 -11.10 6.64
N LEU A 136 -3.54 -11.47 6.66
CA LEU A 136 -2.57 -10.96 7.64
C LEU A 136 -2.30 -9.46 7.45
N LEU A 137 -2.25 -8.99 6.20
CA LEU A 137 -2.16 -7.56 5.89
C LEU A 137 -3.42 -6.83 6.37
N LEU A 138 -4.61 -7.36 6.08
CA LEU A 138 -5.89 -6.76 6.47
C LEU A 138 -6.11 -6.78 7.99
N GLY A 139 -5.67 -7.84 8.68
CA GLY A 139 -5.74 -7.92 10.14
C GLY A 139 -4.87 -6.88 10.85
N ASN A 140 -3.79 -6.44 10.20
CA ASN A 140 -2.93 -5.34 10.67
C ASN A 140 -3.29 -3.97 10.05
N HIS A 141 -4.42 -3.85 9.35
CA HIS A 141 -4.83 -2.62 8.65
C HIS A 141 -6.11 -2.01 9.24
N ASN A 142 -6.14 -0.71 9.46
CA ASN A 142 -7.37 0.01 9.81
C ASN A 142 -8.35 0.06 8.62
N LEU A 143 -9.35 -0.82 8.63
CA LEU A 143 -10.36 -1.01 7.57
C LEU A 143 -11.43 0.10 7.48
N ARG A 144 -11.19 1.29 8.02
CA ARG A 144 -12.07 2.46 7.82
C ARG A 144 -11.92 3.06 6.42
N CYS A 145 -12.33 2.30 5.41
CA CYS A 145 -12.27 2.69 4.01
C CYS A 145 -13.20 3.85 3.67
N THR A 146 -14.37 3.94 4.31
CA THR A 146 -15.36 4.99 4.02
C THR A 146 -14.84 6.39 4.29
N THR A 147 -13.91 6.59 5.22
CA THR A 147 -13.29 7.89 5.52
C THR A 147 -11.86 8.02 5.01
N CYS A 148 -11.40 7.04 4.21
CA CYS A 148 -10.08 7.02 3.61
C CYS A 148 -10.07 7.81 2.30
N GLY A 149 -9.16 8.77 2.16
CA GLY A 149 -8.85 9.56 0.96
C GLY A 149 -8.09 8.82 -0.14
N LYS A 150 -7.76 7.53 0.08
CA LYS A 150 -7.35 6.60 -0.98
C LYS A 150 -8.52 5.68 -1.43
N ASN A 151 -9.71 5.81 -0.84
CA ASN A 151 -10.88 5.00 -1.19
C ASN A 151 -11.23 5.15 -2.68
N GLY A 152 -11.51 4.03 -3.36
CA GLY A 152 -11.77 3.98 -4.80
C GLY A 152 -10.52 4.01 -5.69
N ARG A 153 -9.33 4.20 -5.12
CA ARG A 153 -8.03 4.16 -5.81
C ARG A 153 -6.95 3.44 -5.00
N CYS A 154 -7.36 2.58 -4.06
CA CYS A 154 -6.48 1.84 -3.16
C CYS A 154 -6.18 0.47 -3.75
N GLU A 155 -4.91 0.12 -3.95
CA GLU A 155 -4.50 -1.17 -4.50
C GLU A 155 -4.92 -2.32 -3.57
N LEU A 156 -4.69 -2.18 -2.25
CA LEU A 156 -5.11 -3.18 -1.26
C LEU A 156 -6.62 -3.42 -1.30
N GLN A 157 -7.41 -2.36 -1.49
CA GLN A 157 -8.86 -2.47 -1.62
C GLN A 157 -9.25 -3.25 -2.89
N ASN A 158 -8.63 -2.94 -4.03
CA ASN A 158 -8.90 -3.63 -5.29
C ASN A 158 -8.56 -5.12 -5.18
N VAL A 159 -7.37 -5.44 -4.66
CA VAL A 159 -6.94 -6.82 -4.43
C VAL A 159 -7.92 -7.56 -3.52
N SER A 160 -8.40 -6.92 -2.45
CA SER A 160 -9.38 -7.52 -1.53
C SER A 160 -10.73 -7.81 -2.20
N ILE A 161 -11.20 -6.91 -3.08
CA ILE A 161 -12.45 -7.09 -3.83
C ILE A 161 -12.31 -8.22 -4.85
N GLU A 162 -11.20 -8.25 -5.59
CA GLU A 162 -10.92 -9.25 -6.62
C GLU A 162 -10.78 -10.66 -6.04
N ASN A 163 -10.22 -10.79 -4.84
CA ASN A 163 -10.12 -12.06 -4.11
C ASN A 163 -11.38 -12.38 -3.29
N GLY A 164 -12.44 -11.56 -3.39
CA GLY A 164 -13.72 -11.84 -2.73
C GLY A 164 -13.67 -11.84 -1.21
N VAL A 165 -12.78 -11.05 -0.61
CA VAL A 165 -12.65 -10.96 0.86
C VAL A 165 -13.89 -10.30 1.44
N GLU A 166 -14.68 -11.07 2.21
CA GLU A 166 -15.83 -10.54 2.97
C GLU A 166 -15.42 -10.08 4.38
N GLU A 167 -14.62 -10.90 5.08
CA GLU A 167 -14.09 -10.63 6.41
C GLU A 167 -12.71 -11.30 6.56
N PRO A 168 -11.68 -10.60 7.08
CA PRO A 168 -10.37 -11.20 7.26
C PRO A 168 -10.37 -12.34 8.28
N ARG A 169 -9.78 -13.49 7.92
CA ARG A 169 -9.80 -14.71 8.75
C ARG A 169 -9.13 -14.56 10.12
N TYR A 170 -8.12 -13.68 10.21
CA TYR A 170 -7.32 -13.48 11.43
C TYR A 170 -7.83 -12.31 12.29
N GLY A 171 -9.03 -11.82 12.02
CA GLY A 171 -9.61 -10.66 12.68
C GLY A 171 -9.19 -9.34 12.04
N VAL A 172 -9.75 -8.26 12.55
CA VAL A 172 -9.50 -6.88 12.10
C VAL A 172 -8.78 -6.10 13.18
N PHE A 173 -8.27 -4.92 12.83
CA PHE A 173 -7.50 -4.00 13.68
C PHE A 173 -8.33 -3.33 14.80
N ASP A 174 -9.04 -4.13 15.60
CA ASP A 174 -9.90 -3.67 16.69
C ASP A 174 -9.25 -3.86 18.09
N ASP A 175 -8.14 -4.61 18.17
CA ASP A 175 -7.51 -5.02 19.44
C ASP A 175 -6.14 -4.35 19.77
N ARG A 176 -5.71 -3.29 19.05
CA ARG A 176 -4.58 -2.47 19.52
C ARG A 176 -5.09 -1.44 20.53
N GLU A 177 -4.60 -1.54 21.77
CA GLU A 177 -5.03 -0.70 22.90
C GLU A 177 -4.80 0.82 22.69
N GLU A 178 -4.07 1.27 21.65
CA GLU A 178 -4.11 2.65 21.18
C GLU A 178 -3.71 2.73 19.70
N TYR A 179 -4.56 3.30 18.84
CA TYR A 179 -4.17 3.68 17.47
C TYR A 179 -3.01 4.68 17.54
N GLU A 180 -2.06 4.56 16.61
CA GLU A 180 -1.01 5.57 16.49
C GLU A 180 -1.63 6.90 16.06
N PRO A 181 -1.19 8.03 16.63
CA PRO A 181 -1.66 9.34 16.20
C PRO A 181 -1.44 9.57 14.71
N ILE A 182 -2.42 10.19 14.06
CA ILE A 182 -2.28 10.60 12.65
C ILE A 182 -1.35 11.82 12.61
N ASP A 183 -0.31 11.76 11.78
CA ASP A 183 0.55 12.89 11.49
C ASP A 183 -0.08 13.77 10.42
N ASP A 184 -0.60 14.92 10.86
CA ASP A 184 -1.27 15.94 10.06
C ASP A 184 -0.47 17.26 10.08
N SER A 185 0.82 17.18 10.47
CA SER A 185 1.68 18.36 10.68
C SER A 185 2.09 19.06 9.37
N SER A 186 2.25 18.31 8.29
CA SER A 186 2.58 18.85 6.98
C SER A 186 1.35 19.39 6.26
N ALA A 187 1.51 20.54 5.58
CA ALA A 187 0.44 21.17 4.82
C ALA A 187 0.01 20.39 3.56
N PHE A 188 0.81 19.41 3.12
CA PHE A 188 0.61 18.73 1.83
C PHE A 188 0.47 17.20 1.94
N ILE A 189 0.98 16.59 3.00
CA ILE A 189 1.03 15.13 3.14
C ILE A 189 0.56 14.77 4.54
N GLN A 190 -0.41 13.86 4.63
CA GLN A 190 -0.84 13.24 5.88
C GLN A 190 -0.27 11.82 5.98
N ILE A 191 0.14 11.41 7.18
CA ILE A 191 0.56 10.02 7.45
C ILE A 191 -0.37 9.38 8.47
N ASP A 192 -1.00 8.28 8.06
CA ASP A 192 -1.79 7.40 8.92
C ASP A 192 -1.15 6.00 8.93
N ARG A 193 -0.24 5.77 9.88
CA ARG A 193 0.54 4.53 9.96
C ARG A 193 -0.33 3.31 10.29
N ASN A 194 -1.54 3.51 10.83
CA ASN A 194 -2.51 2.44 11.06
C ASN A 194 -3.06 1.83 9.76
N LYS A 195 -2.84 2.49 8.61
CA LYS A 195 -3.19 1.97 7.27
C LYS A 195 -1.96 1.47 6.51
N CYS A 196 -0.78 1.44 7.13
CA CYS A 196 0.44 0.99 6.47
C CYS A 196 0.50 -0.54 6.44
N ILE A 197 0.86 -1.11 5.29
CA ILE A 197 1.14 -2.55 5.13
C ILE A 197 2.64 -2.86 5.16
N LEU A 198 3.47 -1.88 5.56
CA LEU A 198 4.92 -2.00 5.69
C LEU A 198 5.62 -2.49 4.42
N CYS A 199 5.12 -2.11 3.24
CA CYS A 199 5.62 -2.54 1.92
C CYS A 199 6.89 -1.83 1.43
N ASN A 200 7.45 -0.92 2.24
CA ASN A 200 8.65 -0.12 1.97
C ASN A 200 8.68 0.79 0.72
N ARG A 201 7.73 0.70 -0.23
CA ARG A 201 7.66 1.52 -1.45
C ARG A 201 7.91 3.02 -1.23
N CYS A 202 7.33 3.59 -0.18
CA CYS A 202 7.47 5.02 0.11
C CYS A 202 8.88 5.41 0.57
N VAL A 203 9.60 4.50 1.24
CA VAL A 203 10.98 4.71 1.69
C VAL A 203 11.92 4.71 0.49
N GLU A 204 11.77 3.74 -0.42
CA GLU A 204 12.56 3.65 -1.66
C GLU A 204 12.30 4.84 -2.58
N ALA A 205 11.03 5.18 -2.81
CA ALA A 205 10.66 6.41 -3.51
C ALA A 205 11.37 7.64 -2.92
N CYS A 206 11.41 7.75 -1.60
CA CYS A 206 11.99 8.90 -0.92
C CYS A 206 13.52 8.92 -0.98
N ASN A 207 14.17 7.78 -0.79
CA ASN A 207 15.61 7.70 -0.56
C ASN A 207 16.39 7.36 -1.84
N ASP A 208 15.81 6.53 -2.70
CA ASP A 208 16.53 5.96 -3.84
C ASP A 208 16.17 6.69 -5.13
N VAL A 209 14.88 7.05 -5.30
CA VAL A 209 14.41 7.78 -6.49
C VAL A 209 14.57 9.29 -6.32
N GLN A 210 14.02 9.85 -5.25
CA GLN A 210 14.10 11.30 -5.00
C GLN A 210 15.40 11.71 -4.31
N VAL A 211 16.17 10.77 -3.78
CA VAL A 211 17.43 11.01 -3.05
C VAL A 211 17.25 12.05 -1.93
N ALA A 212 16.07 12.07 -1.31
CA ALA A 212 15.71 13.01 -0.27
C ALA A 212 16.18 12.55 1.11
N GLY A 213 16.25 11.22 1.34
CA GLY A 213 16.81 10.67 2.58
C GLY A 213 15.97 11.02 3.82
N VAL A 214 14.64 10.97 3.72
CA VAL A 214 13.74 11.47 4.79
C VAL A 214 13.04 10.34 5.51
N LEU A 215 12.51 9.35 4.78
CA LEU A 215 11.74 8.24 5.34
C LEU A 215 12.65 7.04 5.67
N ARG A 216 12.26 6.25 6.66
CA ARG A 216 12.88 4.96 6.98
C ARG A 216 11.87 3.99 7.57
N MET A 217 12.25 2.72 7.61
CA MET A 217 11.63 1.76 8.53
C MET A 217 12.23 1.95 9.93
N GLU A 218 11.38 2.01 10.94
CA GLU A 218 11.77 2.13 12.35
C GLU A 218 11.12 1.00 13.16
N GLY A 219 11.79 0.56 14.22
CA GLY A 219 11.26 -0.44 15.14
C GLY A 219 11.56 -1.87 14.71
N SER A 220 10.92 -2.82 15.40
CA SER A 220 11.10 -4.25 15.18
C SER A 220 9.85 -5.02 15.62
N GLY A 221 9.52 -6.11 14.93
CA GLY A 221 8.35 -6.94 15.28
C GLY A 221 7.04 -6.15 15.14
N SER A 222 6.23 -6.13 16.20
CA SER A 222 4.92 -5.43 16.21
C SER A 222 5.03 -3.91 16.14
N ASP A 223 6.19 -3.37 16.52
CA ASP A 223 6.45 -1.94 16.64
C ASP A 223 7.07 -1.36 15.36
N THR A 224 7.20 -2.17 14.32
CA THR A 224 7.72 -1.72 13.02
C THR A 224 6.74 -0.74 12.39
N ARG A 225 7.24 0.43 12.03
CA ARG A 225 6.49 1.51 11.40
C ARG A 225 7.35 2.30 10.42
N ILE A 226 6.72 3.09 9.57
CA ILE A 226 7.44 4.17 8.88
C ILE A 226 7.88 5.19 9.93
N GLY A 227 9.06 5.76 9.78
CA GLY A 227 9.60 6.83 10.62
C GLY A 227 10.43 7.81 9.79
N PHE A 228 11.07 8.76 10.48
CA PHE A 228 11.92 9.77 9.84
C PHE A 228 13.39 9.54 10.17
N GLN A 229 14.27 9.80 9.21
CA GLN A 229 15.72 9.57 9.34
C GLN A 229 16.34 10.42 10.46
N ASN A 230 15.83 11.63 10.69
CA ASN A 230 16.28 12.51 11.77
C ASN A 230 15.63 12.20 13.13
N THR A 231 14.91 11.08 13.27
CA THR A 231 14.28 10.60 14.52
C THR A 231 13.20 11.51 15.10
N GLU A 232 12.74 12.51 14.35
CA GLU A 232 11.57 13.31 14.72
C GLU A 232 10.30 12.46 14.60
N GLU A 233 9.23 12.88 15.29
CA GLU A 233 7.95 12.14 15.27
C GLU A 233 7.01 12.59 14.16
N THR A 234 7.16 13.83 13.68
CA THR A 234 6.26 14.44 12.69
C THR A 234 6.96 14.84 11.40
N MET A 235 6.23 14.84 10.28
CA MET A 235 6.73 15.19 8.97
C MET A 235 7.19 16.65 8.90
N MET A 236 6.51 17.56 9.59
CA MET A 236 6.88 18.98 9.60
C MET A 236 8.24 19.22 10.27
N GLU A 237 8.58 18.43 11.28
CA GLU A 237 9.88 18.48 11.97
C GLU A 237 10.98 17.73 11.20
N SER A 238 10.60 16.86 10.28
CA SER A 238 11.52 16.18 9.37
C SER A 238 12.16 17.14 8.33
N THR A 239 13.10 16.61 7.55
CA THR A 239 13.72 17.31 6.41
C THR A 239 12.87 17.24 5.13
N CYS A 240 11.61 16.79 5.21
CA CYS A 240 10.73 16.63 4.05
C CYS A 240 10.46 17.95 3.31
N VAL A 241 10.67 17.95 2.00
CA VAL A 241 10.31 19.08 1.11
C VAL A 241 8.92 18.94 0.48
N SER A 242 8.17 17.90 0.85
CA SER A 242 6.82 17.62 0.34
C SER A 242 6.72 17.44 -1.19
N CYS A 243 7.65 16.68 -1.79
CA CYS A 243 7.60 16.38 -3.23
C CYS A 243 6.44 15.45 -3.63
N GLY A 244 5.83 14.74 -2.67
CA GLY A 244 4.63 13.92 -2.89
C GLY A 244 4.87 12.52 -3.47
N HIS A 245 6.09 12.16 -3.89
CA HIS A 245 6.34 10.87 -4.53
C HIS A 245 5.99 9.67 -3.64
N CYS A 246 6.24 9.76 -2.33
CA CYS A 246 5.83 8.74 -1.35
C CYS A 246 4.30 8.53 -1.28
N VAL A 247 3.50 9.55 -1.57
CA VAL A 247 2.04 9.47 -1.62
C VAL A 247 1.58 8.76 -2.90
N THR A 248 2.23 9.07 -4.03
CA THR A 248 1.94 8.47 -5.33
C THR A 248 2.10 6.95 -5.28
N VAL A 249 3.24 6.48 -4.76
CA VAL A 249 3.60 5.05 -4.78
C VAL A 249 2.97 4.22 -3.66
N CYS A 250 2.36 4.87 -2.67
CA CYS A 250 1.77 4.17 -1.52
C CYS A 250 0.54 3.35 -1.98
N PRO A 251 0.51 2.03 -1.80
CA PRO A 251 -0.59 1.18 -2.29
C PRO A 251 -1.87 1.34 -1.46
N THR A 252 -1.78 1.99 -0.29
CA THR A 252 -2.87 2.13 0.68
C THR A 252 -3.11 3.60 1.04
N GLY A 253 -4.05 3.85 1.97
CA GLY A 253 -4.29 5.18 2.52
C GLY A 253 -3.35 5.62 3.64
N ALA A 254 -2.17 5.01 3.76
CA ALA A 254 -1.20 5.36 4.79
C ALA A 254 -0.53 6.72 4.55
N LEU A 255 -0.29 7.07 3.29
CA LEU A 255 0.23 8.37 2.86
C LEU A 255 -0.75 8.94 1.84
N VAL A 256 -1.28 10.14 2.11
CA VAL A 256 -2.28 10.79 1.25
C VAL A 256 -2.00 12.28 1.11
N GLU A 257 -2.43 12.86 -0.01
CA GLU A 257 -2.34 14.29 -0.25
C GLU A 257 -3.32 15.06 0.64
N GLN A 258 -2.91 16.24 1.09
CA GLN A 258 -3.77 17.21 1.77
C GLN A 258 -4.12 18.39 0.87
N GLY A 259 -5.34 18.90 1.02
CA GLY A 259 -5.78 20.15 0.40
C GLY A 259 -5.94 20.13 -1.13
N LEU A 260 -5.56 19.05 -1.80
CA LEU A 260 -5.76 18.86 -3.23
C LEU A 260 -7.18 18.36 -3.51
N VAL A 261 -7.99 19.22 -4.11
CA VAL A 261 -9.35 18.93 -4.58
C VAL A 261 -9.25 18.61 -6.07
N ASP A 262 -9.07 17.34 -6.42
CA ASP A 262 -9.29 16.86 -7.80
C ASP A 262 -10.70 16.29 -7.93
N SER A 263 -11.20 16.15 -9.16
CA SER A 263 -12.44 15.43 -9.49
C SER A 263 -12.50 14.01 -8.91
N SER A 264 -11.34 13.36 -8.73
CA SER A 264 -11.18 12.07 -8.06
C SER A 264 -11.00 12.16 -6.53
N THR A 265 -10.73 13.36 -6.01
CA THR A 265 -10.42 13.67 -4.60
C THR A 265 -11.36 14.78 -4.09
N ILE A 266 -12.64 14.77 -4.48
CA ILE A 266 -13.61 15.71 -3.93
C ILE A 266 -13.75 15.36 -2.44
N PRO A 267 -13.31 16.21 -1.49
CA PRO A 267 -13.57 15.98 -0.10
C PRO A 267 -15.07 16.19 0.09
N LEU A 268 -15.84 15.10 0.02
CA LEU A 268 -17.24 15.15 0.41
C LEU A 268 -17.27 15.65 1.88
N PRO A 269 -18.09 16.66 2.21
CA PRO A 269 -18.16 17.16 3.58
C PRO A 269 -18.41 15.99 4.56
N GLY A 270 -17.47 15.73 5.46
CA GLY A 270 -17.52 14.60 6.41
C GLY A 270 -16.69 13.36 6.03
N PHE A 271 -16.16 13.28 4.81
CA PHE A 271 -15.28 12.22 4.32
C PHE A 271 -13.81 12.69 4.34
N THR A 272 -13.31 13.02 5.53
CA THR A 272 -11.89 13.34 5.74
C THR A 272 -11.25 12.26 6.60
N HIS A 273 -9.97 11.99 6.36
CA HIS A 273 -9.18 11.04 7.16
C HIS A 273 -9.19 11.37 8.66
N LYS A 274 -9.42 12.64 9.03
CA LYS A 274 -9.52 13.11 10.41
C LYS A 274 -10.61 12.42 11.23
N ASN A 275 -11.59 11.79 10.59
CA ASN A 275 -12.62 10.98 11.24
C ASN A 275 -12.22 9.50 11.43
N SER A 276 -11.01 9.12 10.98
CA SER A 276 -10.49 7.75 10.99
C SER A 276 -9.68 7.43 12.25
N ILE A 277 -10.25 7.68 13.44
CA ILE A 277 -9.69 7.29 14.76
C ILE A 277 -8.38 8.00 15.15
N GLY A 278 -8.22 8.22 16.46
CA GLY A 278 -6.94 8.55 17.07
C GLY A 278 -6.78 10.02 17.44
N LYS A 279 -5.68 10.30 18.15
CA LYS A 279 -5.18 11.64 18.39
C LYS A 279 -4.52 12.15 17.09
N ILE A 280 -4.50 13.46 16.87
CA ILE A 280 -3.80 14.07 15.74
C ILE A 280 -2.53 14.71 16.27
N ALA A 281 -1.38 14.37 15.69
CA ALA A 281 -0.13 15.08 15.95
C ALA A 281 -0.09 16.36 15.10
N GLY A 282 0.22 17.50 15.73
CA GLY A 282 0.29 18.81 15.06
C GLY A 282 -0.94 19.72 15.23
N GLU A 283 -1.88 19.40 16.12
CA GLU A 283 -3.12 20.18 16.32
C GLU A 283 -2.93 21.56 16.99
N ASP A 284 -1.71 21.96 17.37
CA ASP A 284 -1.43 23.27 17.99
C ASP A 284 -1.57 24.47 17.02
N TYR A 285 -1.87 24.22 15.73
CA TYR A 285 -2.13 25.25 14.71
C TYR A 285 -3.60 25.66 14.59
N THR A 286 -4.42 25.52 15.64
CA THR A 286 -5.84 25.94 15.70
C THR A 286 -6.04 27.47 15.74
N GLY A 287 -5.28 28.23 14.95
CA GLY A 287 -5.37 29.68 14.84
C GLY A 287 -6.06 30.20 13.58
N GLN A 288 -6.35 29.35 12.60
CA GLN A 288 -7.01 29.79 11.37
C GLN A 288 -8.51 29.57 11.48
N ALA A 289 -9.22 30.66 11.80
CA ALA A 289 -10.68 30.67 11.82
C ALA A 289 -11.21 30.09 10.50
N ARG A 290 -11.75 28.87 10.56
CA ARG A 290 -12.53 28.31 9.47
C ARG A 290 -13.64 29.30 9.19
N THR A 291 -13.55 29.99 8.06
CA THR A 291 -14.66 30.80 7.58
C THR A 291 -15.76 29.81 7.26
N MET A 292 -16.68 29.58 8.20
CA MET A 292 -17.88 28.82 7.90
C MET A 292 -18.56 29.56 6.76
N THR A 293 -18.51 29.00 5.55
CA THR A 293 -19.40 29.44 4.49
C THR A 293 -20.80 29.32 5.06
N PRO A 294 -21.55 30.43 5.20
CA PRO A 294 -22.90 30.34 5.74
C PRO A 294 -23.69 29.39 4.84
N MET A 295 -24.42 28.46 5.47
CA MET A 295 -25.39 27.64 4.74
C MET A 295 -26.23 28.58 3.90
N ILE A 296 -26.36 28.28 2.61
CA ILE A 296 -27.31 28.98 1.75
C ILE A 296 -28.67 28.84 2.44
N GLN A 297 -29.12 29.91 3.09
CA GLN A 297 -30.51 30.03 3.50
C GLN A 297 -31.33 30.05 2.22
N ASP A 298 -32.37 29.22 2.18
CA ASP A 298 -33.36 29.16 1.10
C ASP A 298 -33.82 30.58 0.73
N GLN A 299 -33.17 31.17 -0.26
CA GLN A 299 -33.68 32.31 -0.99
C GLN A 299 -34.13 31.76 -2.34
N TYR A 300 -35.37 31.28 -2.34
CA TYR A 300 -36.14 31.20 -3.57
C TYR A 300 -36.13 32.58 -4.22
N THR A 301 -35.36 32.73 -5.30
CA THR A 301 -35.45 33.91 -6.16
C THR A 301 -36.53 33.61 -7.20
N GLU A 302 -37.45 34.54 -7.40
CA GLU A 302 -38.69 34.38 -8.20
C GLU A 302 -38.46 34.22 -9.72
N ASN A 303 -37.31 33.71 -10.19
CA ASN A 303 -36.99 33.65 -11.62
C ASN A 303 -36.22 32.38 -12.05
N GLU A 304 -36.62 31.19 -11.57
CA GLU A 304 -36.22 29.94 -12.23
C GLU A 304 -37.37 29.38 -13.09
N PRO A 305 -37.09 28.91 -14.32
CA PRO A 305 -38.11 28.39 -15.21
C PRO A 305 -38.66 27.06 -14.68
N VAL A 306 -39.97 27.03 -14.41
CA VAL A 306 -40.69 25.85 -13.95
C VAL A 306 -40.67 24.77 -15.03
N VAL A 307 -39.93 23.68 -14.80
CA VAL A 307 -40.07 22.45 -15.58
C VAL A 307 -41.17 21.61 -14.93
N GLU A 308 -42.37 21.61 -15.52
CA GLU A 308 -43.48 20.79 -15.06
C GLU A 308 -43.18 19.30 -15.27
N VAL A 309 -42.84 18.60 -14.17
CA VAL A 309 -42.87 17.14 -14.12
C VAL A 309 -44.30 16.71 -13.78
N VAL A 310 -45.05 16.32 -14.81
CA VAL A 310 -46.40 15.72 -14.67
C VAL A 310 -46.24 14.35 -13.99
N ASN A 311 -46.54 14.30 -12.69
CA ASN A 311 -46.54 13.05 -11.94
C ASN A 311 -47.98 12.55 -11.76
N ARG A 312 -48.34 11.51 -12.53
CA ARG A 312 -49.61 10.79 -12.39
C ARG A 312 -49.64 10.09 -11.03
N ARG A 313 -50.45 10.60 -10.09
CA ARG A 313 -50.82 9.85 -8.88
C ARG A 313 -52.08 9.04 -9.12
N ALA A 314 -51.93 7.73 -8.92
CA ALA A 314 -53.01 6.79 -8.75
C ALA A 314 -53.68 6.98 -7.37
N GLY A 315 -55.01 6.91 -7.36
CA GLY A 315 -55.79 6.22 -6.33
C GLY A 315 -56.08 6.94 -5.01
N THR A 316 -57.31 7.43 -4.88
CA THR A 316 -58.26 7.43 -3.73
C THR A 316 -59.25 8.57 -4.04
N GLY A 317 -60.51 8.36 -4.42
CA GLY A 317 -61.51 7.45 -3.92
C GLY A 317 -62.49 8.24 -3.05
N THR A 318 -63.56 8.80 -3.64
CA THR A 318 -64.89 9.00 -3.04
C THR A 318 -65.87 9.49 -4.10
N ASP A 319 -66.94 8.73 -4.28
CA ASP A 319 -68.15 9.04 -5.03
C ASP A 319 -68.85 10.32 -4.55
N THR A 320 -69.52 11.04 -5.46
CA THR A 320 -70.90 11.51 -5.26
C THR A 320 -71.53 11.97 -6.59
N HIS A 321 -72.79 11.60 -6.74
CA HIS A 321 -73.68 11.78 -7.90
C HIS A 321 -74.20 13.22 -8.11
N GLN A 322 -74.80 13.42 -9.31
CA GLN A 322 -75.86 14.41 -9.66
C GLN A 322 -75.39 15.86 -9.88
N GLU A 323 -75.86 16.67 -10.84
CA GLU A 323 -77.00 16.78 -11.78
C GLU A 323 -76.48 17.59 -13.01
N ALA A 324 -76.80 17.26 -14.26
CA ALA A 324 -77.95 17.71 -15.06
C ALA A 324 -78.14 19.26 -15.19
N ASP A 325 -78.18 19.67 -16.45
CA ASP A 325 -78.93 20.79 -17.07
C ASP A 325 -78.22 22.07 -17.55
N ASP A 326 -78.60 22.40 -18.80
CA ASP A 326 -78.37 23.52 -19.72
C ASP A 326 -77.06 23.64 -20.54
#